data_AF-A0A658NMK8-F1
#
_entry.id   AF-A0A658NMK8-F1
#
_cell.length_a   1.000
_cell.length_b   1.000
_cell.length_c   1.000
_cell.angle_alpha   90.00
_cell.angle_beta   90.00
_cell.angle_gamma   90.00
#
_symmetry.space_group_name_H-M   'P 1'
#
loop_
_entity.id
_entity.type
_entity.pdbx_description
1 polymer ?
#
loop_
_entity_poly.entity_id
_entity_poly.type
_entity_poly.pdbx_seq_one_letter_code
_entity_poly.pdbx_strand_id
1 'polypeptide(L)' 'YLHISEFKVNVGDRVKRGQVIATVGNTGLSTACHLHFAMYENGVNTDPEKRLP' A
#
# COMPACT_ATOMS: atom_id res chain seq x y z
N TYR A 1 -0.73 -2.24 0.21
CA TYR A 1 -1.38 -1.03 0.72
C TYR A 1 -2.82 -1.37 1.01
N LEU A 2 -3.24 -1.32 2.28
CA LEU A 2 -4.62 -1.58 2.71
C LEU A 2 -5.18 -0.38 3.49
N HIS A 3 -6.48 -0.44 3.79
CA HIS A 3 -7.25 0.61 4.47
C HIS A 3 -7.29 1.93 3.69
N ILE A 4 -7.28 1.84 2.36
CA ILE A 4 -7.26 2.99 1.44
C ILE A 4 -8.65 3.62 1.33
N SER A 5 -8.72 4.96 1.33
CA SER A 5 -9.96 5.70 1.11
C SER A 5 -10.28 5.90 -0.38
N GLU A 6 -9.24 6.13 -1.20
CA GLU A 6 -9.38 6.36 -2.63
C GLU A 6 -8.13 5.86 -3.39
N PHE A 7 -8.34 5.21 -4.54
CA PHE A 7 -7.26 4.87 -5.48
C PHE A 7 -7.12 5.96 -6.55
N LYS A 8 -5.88 6.29 -6.91
CA LYS A 8 -5.54 7.29 -7.96
C LYS A 8 -4.96 6.66 -9.22
N VAL A 9 -4.90 5.33 -9.26
CA VAL A 9 -4.37 4.52 -10.37
C VAL A 9 -5.29 3.32 -10.61
N ASN A 10 -5.20 2.74 -11.79
CA ASN A 10 -5.96 1.57 -12.22
C ASN A 10 -5.05 0.34 -12.39
N VAL A 11 -5.68 -0.84 -12.42
CA VAL A 11 -4.98 -2.08 -12.75
C VAL A 11 -4.40 -1.99 -14.16
N GLY A 12 -3.10 -2.26 -14.29
CA GLY A 12 -2.37 -2.17 -15.56
C GLY A 12 -1.55 -0.89 -15.73
N ASP A 13 -1.77 0.13 -14.90
CA ASP A 13 -0.98 1.36 -14.95
C ASP A 13 0.48 1.12 -14.55
N ARG A 14 1.42 1.67 -15.33
CA ARG A 14 2.83 1.74 -14.93
C ARG A 14 3.02 2.90 -13.97
N VAL A 15 3.51 2.62 -12.77
CA VAL A 15 3.78 3.62 -11.74
C VAL A 15 5.29 3.89 -11.59
N LYS A 16 5.64 5.11 -11.20
CA LYS A 16 7.03 5.53 -10.92
C LYS A 16 7.24 5.74 -9.42
N ARG A 17 8.49 5.63 -8.95
CA ARG A 17 8.86 5.96 -7.56
C ARG A 17 8.43 7.40 -7.24
N GLY A 18 7.75 7.58 -6.10
CA GLY A 18 7.24 8.89 -5.66
C GLY A 18 5.91 9.31 -6.27
N GLN A 19 5.34 8.54 -7.21
CA GLN A 19 4.01 8.79 -7.74
C GLN A 19 2.94 8.51 -6.67
N VAL A 20 1.97 9.42 -6.53
CA VAL A 20 0.79 9.21 -5.68
C VAL A 20 -0.11 8.16 -6.33
N ILE A 21 -0.39 7.07 -5.60
CA ILE A 21 -1.23 5.97 -6.08
C ILE A 21 -2.57 5.83 -5.34
N ALA A 22 -2.67 6.39 -4.14
CA ALA A 22 -3.83 6.24 -3.26
C ALA A 22 -3.78 7.24 -2.09
N THR A 23 -4.91 7.42 -1.40
CA THR A 23 -5.02 8.15 -0.13
C THR A 23 -5.31 7.21 1.04
N VAL A 24 -4.69 7.45 2.20
CA VAL A 24 -4.94 6.66 3.42
C VAL A 24 -6.39 6.82 3.89
N GLY A 25 -6.91 5.82 4.58
CA GLY A 25 -8.28 5.82 5.10
C GLY A 25 -8.47 4.81 6.23
N ASN A 26 -9.72 4.35 6.37
CA ASN A 26 -10.15 3.41 7.41
C ASN A 26 -11.13 2.36 6.85
N THR A 27 -10.86 1.86 5.64
CA THR A 27 -11.72 0.87 4.97
C THR A 27 -11.35 -0.56 5.35
N GLY A 28 -12.32 -1.48 5.25
CA GLY A 28 -12.13 -2.89 5.59
C GLY A 28 -11.95 -3.13 7.08
N LEU A 29 -11.11 -4.11 7.45
CA LEU A 29 -10.83 -4.45 8.83
C LEU A 29 -9.85 -3.45 9.45
N SER A 30 -10.36 -2.32 9.93
CA SER A 30 -9.57 -1.26 10.55
C SER A 30 -10.38 -0.51 11.61
N THR A 31 -9.73 -0.07 12.68
CA THR A 31 -10.38 0.63 13.80
C THR A 31 -10.24 2.15 13.71
N ALA A 32 -9.16 2.66 13.11
CA ALA A 32 -8.89 4.08 12.91
C ALA A 32 -8.03 4.32 11.66
N CYS A 33 -7.95 5.57 11.20
CA CYS A 33 -7.19 5.93 10.00
C CYS A 33 -5.70 5.62 10.17
N HIS A 34 -5.19 4.69 9.37
CA HIS A 34 -3.77 4.31 9.36
C HIS A 34 -3.39 3.66 8.03
N LEU A 35 -2.09 3.61 7.74
CA LEU A 35 -1.57 2.90 6.58
C LEU A 35 -1.16 1.48 6.99
N HIS A 36 -1.70 0.49 6.30
CA HIS A 36 -1.14 -0.86 6.29
C HIS A 36 -0.30 -1.05 5.02
N PHE A 37 1.02 -1.20 5.20
CA PHE A 37 1.97 -1.51 4.15
C PHE A 37 2.53 -2.92 4.35
N ALA A 38 2.39 -3.75 3.32
CA ALA A 38 2.88 -5.12 3.31
C ALA A 38 3.70 -5.34 2.04
N MET A 39 4.77 -6.10 2.16
CA MET A 39 5.70 -6.40 1.07
C MET A 39 5.84 -7.90 0.92
N TYR A 40 5.65 -8.37 -0.31
CA TYR A 40 5.77 -9.79 -0.64
C TYR A 40 6.96 -9.97 -1.57
N GLU A 41 7.86 -10.88 -1.21
CA GLU A 41 8.99 -11.26 -2.04
C GLU A 41 8.87 -12.75 -2.37
N ASN A 42 8.85 -13.08 -3.66
CA ASN A 42 8.64 -14.46 -4.13
C ASN A 42 7.39 -15.13 -3.52
N GLY A 43 6.32 -14.34 -3.31
CA GLY A 43 5.06 -14.80 -2.72
C GLY A 43 5.05 -14.90 -1.19
N VAL A 44 6.16 -14.65 -0.52
CA VAL A 44 6.27 -14.70 0.95
C VAL A 44 6.13 -13.30 1.53
N ASN A 45 5.29 -13.15 2.56
CA ASN A 45 5.21 -11.88 3.29
C ASN A 45 6.52 -11.63 4.03
N THR A 46 7.10 -10.45 3.84
CA THR A 46 8.42 -10.06 4.36
C THR A 46 8.32 -8.76 5.12
N ASP A 47 9.21 -8.62 6.10
CA ASP A 47 9.35 -7.39 6.88
C ASP A 47 9.80 -6.23 5.96
N PRO A 48 8.97 -5.20 5.75
CA PRO A 48 9.30 -4.10 4.86
C PRO A 48 10.47 -3.25 5.36
N GLU A 49 10.69 -3.12 6.67
CA GLU A 49 11.74 -2.24 7.23
C GLU A 49 13.14 -2.65 6.74
N LYS A 50 13.34 -3.94 6.46
CA LYS A 50 14.62 -4.45 5.97
C LYS A 50 14.96 -4.01 4.54
N ARG A 51 13.99 -3.47 3.79
CA ARG A 51 14.14 -3.07 2.37
C ARG A 51 13.83 -1.60 2.12
N LEU A 52 13.38 -0.88 3.13
CA LEU A 52 13.23 0.56 3.04
C LEU A 52 14.61 1.23 3.15
N PRO A 53 14.86 2.29 2.38
CA PRO A 53 16.11 3.05 2.42
C PRO A 53 16.29 3.80 3.73
#